data_AF-A0A5E4J427-F1
#
_entry.id   AF-A0A5E4J427-F1
#
_cell.length_a   1.000
_cell.length_b   1.000
_cell.length_c   1.000
_cell.angle_alpha   90.00
_cell.angle_beta   90.00
_cell.angle_gamma   90.00
#
_symmetry.space_group_name_H-M   'P 1'
#
loop_
_entity.id
_entity.type
_entity.pdbx_description
1 polymer ?
#
loop_
_entity_poly.entity_id
_entity_poly.type
_entity_poly.pdbx_seq_one_letter_code
_entity_poly.pdbx_strand_id
1 'polypeptide(L)'
;MFYVGKNAAKAEVTKMGEESGGLREVIIRAGKVWLVVSALFLLGAGMEVVVFKYFPMFPELILVWVNMVSAILDNATLTAAEISPAMSQRQINAALYGLLISGGMLIPGNIPNIISAGKLGITSGEWAKLGVPFGLVLNAIYFVIVFVLGINPTLGM
;
A
#
# COMPACT_ATOMS: atom_id res chain seq x y z
N MET A 1 19.02 7.15 -15.77
CA MET A 1 18.18 7.03 -16.98
C MET A 1 16.73 6.99 -16.51
N PHE A 2 15.88 7.93 -16.93
CA PHE A 2 14.47 7.97 -16.51
C PHE A 2 13.66 6.96 -17.35
N TYR A 3 12.86 6.11 -16.71
CA TYR A 3 11.99 5.16 -17.40
C TYR A 3 10.72 5.88 -17.84
N VAL A 4 10.59 6.12 -19.14
CA VAL A 4 9.45 6.79 -19.77
C VAL A 4 8.72 5.75 -20.60
N GLY A 5 7.41 5.59 -20.38
CA GLY A 5 6.61 4.57 -21.06
C GLY A 5 6.55 4.83 -22.57
N LYS A 6 6.38 3.77 -23.37
CA LYS A 6 6.30 3.89 -24.84
C LYS A 6 5.17 4.82 -25.33
N ASN A 7 4.16 5.03 -24.48
CA ASN A 7 3.00 5.87 -24.76
C ASN A 7 3.09 7.27 -24.10
N ALA A 8 4.23 7.66 -23.51
CA ALA A 8 4.36 8.95 -22.85
C ALA A 8 4.07 10.15 -23.76
N ALA A 9 4.34 10.03 -25.07
CA ALA A 9 4.01 11.04 -26.07
C ALA A 9 2.49 11.23 -26.31
N LYS A 10 1.65 10.29 -25.86
CA LYS A 10 0.17 10.35 -25.93
C LYS A 10 -0.49 10.73 -24.62
N ALA A 11 0.26 10.83 -23.52
CA ALA A 11 -0.27 11.35 -22.28
C ALA A 11 -0.42 12.87 -22.44
N GLU A 12 -1.49 13.30 -23.12
CA GLU A 12 -1.94 14.67 -23.00
C GLU A 12 -2.16 14.91 -21.51
N VAL A 13 -1.31 15.76 -20.94
CA VAL A 13 -1.53 16.30 -19.62
C VAL A 13 -2.81 17.13 -19.76
N THR A 14 -3.95 16.51 -19.49
CA THR A 14 -5.17 17.26 -19.19
C THR A 14 -4.76 18.19 -18.08
N LYS A 15 -4.57 19.47 -18.40
CA LYS A 15 -4.41 20.51 -17.39
C LYS A 15 -5.63 20.33 -16.49
N MET A 16 -5.43 19.84 -15.27
CA MET A 16 -6.44 20.02 -14.23
C MET A 16 -6.70 21.51 -14.25
N GLY A 17 -7.89 21.89 -14.72
CA GLY A 17 -8.30 23.28 -14.75
C GLY A 17 -8.06 23.84 -13.36
N GLU A 18 -7.53 25.05 -13.28
CA GLU A 18 -7.54 25.81 -12.04
C GLU A 18 -9.01 26.00 -11.65
N GLU A 19 -9.57 25.04 -10.93
CA GLU A 19 -10.87 25.19 -10.29
C GLU A 19 -10.67 26.28 -9.25
N SER A 20 -11.40 27.39 -9.43
CA SER A 20 -11.47 28.50 -8.50
C SER A 20 -11.90 27.98 -7.14
N GLY A 21 -10.92 27.67 -6.28
CA GLY A 21 -11.12 26.95 -5.02
C GLY A 21 -11.96 27.76 -4.04
N GLY A 22 -13.25 27.46 -3.99
CA GLY A 22 -14.16 28.02 -3.00
C GLY A 22 -14.18 27.22 -1.70
N LEU A 23 -14.46 27.87 -0.57
CA LEU A 23 -14.59 27.22 0.75
C LEU A 23 -15.57 26.03 0.72
N ARG A 24 -16.68 26.16 -0.02
CA ARG A 24 -17.67 25.09 -0.21
C ARG A 24 -17.05 23.83 -0.81
N GLU A 25 -16.13 23.98 -1.76
CA GLU A 25 -15.50 22.85 -2.43
C GLU A 25 -14.51 22.14 -1.50
N VAL A 26 -13.73 22.91 -0.74
CA VAL A 26 -12.84 22.37 0.30
C VAL A 26 -13.63 21.54 1.31
N ILE A 27 -14.76 22.04 1.78
CA ILE A 27 -15.65 21.32 2.71
C ILE A 27 -16.15 20.01 2.09
N ILE A 28 -16.59 20.03 0.83
CA ILE A 28 -17.07 18.82 0.14
C ILE A 28 -15.94 17.79 -0.01
N ARG A 29 -14.73 18.23 -0.41
CA ARG A 29 -13.56 17.35 -0.55
C ARG A 29 -13.15 16.75 0.80
N ALA A 30 -13.13 17.56 1.86
CA ALA A 30 -12.85 17.11 3.23
C ALA A 30 -13.89 16.07 3.69
N GLY A 31 -15.18 16.31 3.42
CA GLY A 31 -16.25 15.36 3.73
C GLY A 31 -16.08 14.01 3.01
N LYS A 32 -15.66 14.03 1.73
CA LYS A 32 -15.34 12.81 0.97
C LYS A 32 -14.18 12.03 1.59
N VAL A 33 -13.09 12.72 1.96
CA VAL A 33 -11.94 12.09 2.62
C VAL A 33 -12.35 11.50 3.98
N TRP A 34 -13.12 12.25 4.77
CA TRP A 34 -13.61 11.78 6.06
C TRP A 34 -14.48 10.52 5.93
N LEU A 35 -15.36 10.46 4.91
CA LEU A 35 -16.19 9.29 4.65
C LEU A 35 -15.31 8.07 4.32
N VAL A 36 -14.30 8.24 3.47
CA VAL A 36 -13.35 7.17 3.12
C VAL A 36 -12.59 6.68 4.37
N VAL A 37 -12.06 7.59 5.18
CA VAL A 37 -11.33 7.22 6.41
C VAL A 37 -12.27 6.52 7.41
N SER A 38 -13.49 7.03 7.57
CA SER A 38 -14.51 6.40 8.44
C SER A 38 -14.90 5.00 7.95
N ALA A 39 -15.00 4.80 6.64
CA ALA A 39 -15.28 3.49 6.06
C ALA A 39 -14.13 2.50 6.31
N LEU A 40 -12.87 2.94 6.19
CA LEU A 40 -11.70 2.12 6.53
C LEU A 40 -11.65 1.78 8.03
N PHE A 41 -11.98 2.74 8.89
CA PHE A 41 -12.08 2.51 10.33
C PHE A 41 -13.15 1.46 10.67
N LEU A 42 -14.35 1.59 10.09
CA LEU A 42 -15.43 0.62 10.25
C LEU A 42 -15.09 -0.74 9.65
N LEU A 43 -14.35 -0.79 8.53
CA LEU A 43 -13.87 -2.04 7.96
C LEU A 43 -12.93 -2.76 8.93
N GLY A 44 -11.97 -2.04 9.53
CA GLY A 44 -11.08 -2.62 10.53
C GLY A 44 -11.84 -3.16 11.75
N ALA A 45 -12.81 -2.39 12.26
CA ALA A 45 -13.69 -2.84 13.34
C ALA A 45 -14.57 -4.04 12.93
N GLY A 46 -15.07 -4.08 11.70
CA GLY A 46 -15.87 -5.19 11.18
C GLY A 46 -15.05 -6.47 10.97
N MET A 47 -13.77 -6.33 10.63
CA MET A 47 -12.83 -7.44 10.46
C MET A 47 -12.26 -7.94 11.79
N GLU A 48 -12.47 -7.22 12.89
CA GLU A 48 -11.96 -7.51 14.22
C GLU A 48 -12.18 -8.98 14.63
N VAL A 49 -13.39 -9.53 14.43
CA VAL A 49 -13.70 -10.93 14.77
C VAL A 49 -12.85 -11.93 13.98
N VAL A 50 -12.58 -11.63 12.71
CA VAL A 50 -11.73 -12.46 11.85
C VAL A 50 -10.26 -12.30 12.23
N VAL A 51 -9.83 -11.06 12.49
CA VAL A 51 -8.45 -10.73 12.85
C VAL A 51 -8.07 -11.37 14.18
N PHE A 52 -8.81 -11.10 15.25
CA PHE A 52 -8.51 -11.65 16.57
C PHE A 52 -8.52 -13.18 16.61
N LYS A 53 -9.36 -13.81 15.78
CA LYS A 53 -9.45 -15.27 15.74
C LYS A 53 -8.34 -15.90 14.91
N TYR A 54 -8.01 -15.35 13.74
CA TYR A 54 -7.16 -16.03 12.77
C TYR A 54 -5.76 -15.43 12.63
N PHE A 55 -5.60 -14.11 12.73
CA PHE A 55 -4.32 -13.44 12.45
C PHE A 55 -3.22 -13.68 13.50
N PRO A 56 -3.50 -13.77 14.82
CA PRO A 56 -2.49 -14.16 15.81
C PRO A 56 -1.88 -15.54 15.55
N MET A 57 -2.60 -16.42 14.82
CA MET A 57 -2.09 -17.74 14.44
C MET A 57 -1.14 -17.69 13.23
N PHE A 58 -1.07 -16.57 12.49
CA PHE A 58 -0.13 -16.44 11.38
C PHE A 58 1.29 -16.23 11.92
N PRO A 59 2.24 -17.09 11.52
CA PRO A 59 3.66 -16.84 11.76
C PRO A 59 4.07 -15.51 11.12
N GLU A 60 4.81 -14.71 11.87
CA GLU A 60 5.42 -13.45 11.42
C GLU A 60 6.16 -13.58 10.08
N LEU A 61 6.82 -14.72 9.85
CA LEU A 61 7.54 -15.03 8.61
C LEU A 61 6.62 -15.11 7.38
N ILE A 62 5.37 -15.52 7.56
CA ILE A 62 4.40 -15.68 6.49
C ILE A 62 3.75 -14.35 6.12
N LEU A 63 3.53 -13.45 7.10
CA LEU A 63 2.89 -12.14 6.90
C LEU A 63 3.61 -11.30 5.83
N VAL A 64 4.94 -11.30 5.84
CA VAL A 64 5.75 -10.57 4.85
C VAL A 64 5.42 -10.98 3.41
N TRP A 65 5.10 -12.26 3.18
CA TRP A 65 4.85 -12.81 1.86
C TRP A 65 3.37 -12.79 1.48
N VAL A 66 2.47 -13.09 2.42
CA VAL A 66 1.02 -13.00 2.18
C VAL A 66 0.63 -11.58 1.79
N ASN A 67 1.29 -10.58 2.36
CA ASN A 67 1.01 -9.19 2.05
C ASN A 67 1.45 -8.75 0.66
N MET A 68 2.06 -9.63 -0.15
CA MET A 68 2.18 -9.41 -1.60
C MET A 68 0.82 -9.32 -2.30
N VAL A 69 -0.24 -9.87 -1.72
CA VAL A 69 -1.62 -9.70 -2.21
C VAL A 69 -2.02 -8.22 -2.24
N SER A 70 -1.42 -7.38 -1.39
CA SER A 70 -1.61 -5.91 -1.41
C SER A 70 -1.04 -5.21 -2.65
N ALA A 71 -0.27 -5.90 -3.49
CA ALA A 71 0.09 -5.35 -4.79
C ALA A 71 -1.14 -5.28 -5.72
N ILE A 72 -2.14 -6.14 -5.52
CA ILE A 72 -3.34 -6.18 -6.35
C ILE A 72 -4.50 -5.44 -5.67
N LEU A 73 -4.61 -5.57 -4.36
CA LEU A 73 -5.62 -4.92 -3.53
C LEU A 73 -5.14 -3.54 -3.03
N ASP A 74 -6.07 -2.71 -2.54
CA ASP A 74 -5.69 -1.44 -1.93
C ASP A 74 -5.00 -1.64 -0.58
N ASN A 75 -3.82 -1.04 -0.46
CA ASN A 75 -2.90 -1.29 0.64
C ASN A 75 -3.39 -0.71 1.97
N ALA A 76 -4.04 0.46 1.92
CA ALA A 76 -4.65 1.08 3.09
C ALA A 76 -5.83 0.23 3.60
N THR A 77 -6.61 -0.33 2.68
CA THR A 77 -7.72 -1.26 2.99
C THR A 77 -7.20 -2.52 3.68
N LEU A 78 -6.17 -3.18 3.16
CA LEU A 78 -5.59 -4.36 3.81
C LEU A 78 -4.96 -4.03 5.16
N THR A 79 -4.26 -2.89 5.27
CA THR A 79 -3.71 -2.43 6.56
C THR A 79 -4.81 -2.28 7.60
N ALA A 80 -5.93 -1.63 7.23
CA ALA A 80 -7.08 -1.47 8.13
C ALA A 80 -7.71 -2.80 8.53
N ALA A 81 -7.72 -3.79 7.62
CA ALA A 81 -8.31 -5.10 7.86
C ALA A 81 -7.39 -6.08 8.61
N GLU A 82 -6.07 -5.90 8.59
CA GLU A 82 -5.10 -6.86 9.14
C GLU A 82 -4.45 -6.41 10.45
N ILE A 83 -4.13 -5.11 10.58
CA ILE A 83 -3.38 -4.60 11.73
C ILE A 83 -4.31 -4.47 12.94
N SER A 84 -3.95 -5.12 14.04
CA SER A 84 -4.71 -5.10 15.30
C SER A 84 -3.80 -5.06 16.53
N PRO A 85 -4.25 -4.49 17.66
CA PRO A 85 -3.53 -4.53 18.93
C PRO A 85 -3.23 -5.93 19.48
N ALA A 86 -3.92 -6.98 19.00
CA ALA A 86 -3.64 -8.37 19.40
C ALA A 86 -2.34 -8.93 18.81
N MET A 87 -1.76 -8.27 17.81
CA MET A 87 -0.53 -8.72 17.17
C MET A 87 0.70 -8.35 18.02
N SER A 88 1.69 -9.23 18.02
CA SER A 88 3.00 -8.88 18.57
C SER A 88 3.68 -7.79 17.72
N GLN A 89 4.57 -7.01 18.33
CA GLN A 89 5.35 -5.98 17.63
C GLN A 89 6.08 -6.54 16.38
N ARG A 90 6.55 -7.78 16.44
CA ARG A 90 7.23 -8.45 15.32
C ARG A 90 6.27 -8.80 14.18
N GLN A 91 5.05 -9.22 14.49
CA GLN A 91 3.99 -9.43 13.48
C GLN A 91 3.57 -8.11 12.83
N ILE A 92 3.42 -7.03 13.61
CA ILE A 92 3.10 -5.70 13.08
C ILE A 92 4.21 -5.22 12.14
N ASN A 93 5.47 -5.30 12.57
CA ASN A 93 6.60 -4.94 11.72
C ASN A 93 6.62 -5.77 10.43
N ALA A 94 6.45 -7.09 10.54
CA ALA A 94 6.41 -8.00 9.39
C ALA A 94 5.29 -7.62 8.40
N ALA A 95 4.07 -7.41 8.91
CA ALA A 95 2.94 -7.02 8.09
C ALA A 95 3.20 -5.68 7.40
N LEU A 96 3.70 -4.68 8.13
CA LEU A 96 4.02 -3.35 7.59
C LEU A 96 5.10 -3.39 6.51
N TYR A 97 6.20 -4.13 6.70
CA TYR A 97 7.22 -4.28 5.66
C TYR A 97 6.65 -4.94 4.41
N GLY A 98 5.88 -6.03 4.58
CA GLY A 98 5.22 -6.72 3.48
C GLY A 98 4.28 -5.80 2.71
N LEU A 99 3.41 -5.07 3.41
CA LEU A 99 2.45 -4.13 2.81
C LEU A 99 3.18 -2.98 2.09
N LEU A 100 4.11 -2.30 2.75
CA LEU A 100 4.83 -1.15 2.18
C LEU A 100 5.60 -1.50 0.91
N ILE A 101 6.34 -2.62 0.92
CA ILE A 101 7.14 -3.06 -0.22
C ILE A 101 6.23 -3.55 -1.36
N SER A 102 5.24 -4.38 -1.02
CA SER A 102 4.34 -4.97 -2.01
C SER A 102 3.44 -3.95 -2.70
N GLY A 103 3.06 -2.88 -1.99
CA GLY A 103 2.32 -1.77 -2.58
C GLY A 103 3.03 -1.03 -3.70
N GLY A 104 4.35 -1.18 -3.84
CA GLY A 104 5.12 -0.63 -4.96
C GLY A 104 5.20 -1.54 -6.19
N MET A 105 4.83 -2.82 -6.07
CA MET A 105 5.08 -3.83 -7.10
C MET A 105 4.22 -3.65 -8.34
N LEU A 106 2.98 -3.17 -8.18
CA LEU A 106 2.01 -3.02 -9.25
C LEU A 106 1.33 -1.64 -9.19
N ILE A 107 0.72 -1.24 -10.30
CA ILE A 107 -0.04 0.02 -10.41
C ILE A 107 -1.35 0.00 -9.61
N PRO A 108 -2.25 -1.00 -9.77
CA PRO A 108 -3.51 -1.01 -9.03
C PRO A 108 -3.26 -1.10 -7.51
N GLY A 109 -4.19 -0.56 -6.72
CA GLY A 109 -4.12 -0.62 -5.26
C GLY A 109 -3.25 0.45 -4.59
N ASN A 110 -2.61 1.34 -5.35
CA ASN A 110 -1.77 2.42 -4.81
C ASN A 110 -1.94 3.73 -5.61
N ILE A 111 -2.48 4.77 -4.97
CA ILE A 111 -2.76 6.08 -5.61
C ILE A 111 -1.48 6.72 -6.21
N PRO A 112 -0.35 6.84 -5.48
CA PRO A 112 0.91 7.29 -6.07
C PRO A 112 1.32 6.55 -7.36
N ASN A 113 1.16 5.22 -7.41
CA ASN A 113 1.51 4.45 -8.61
C ASN A 113 0.56 4.75 -9.77
N ILE A 114 -0.75 4.85 -9.51
CA ILE A 114 -1.77 5.21 -10.51
C ILE A 114 -1.47 6.58 -11.12
N ILE A 115 -1.18 7.59 -10.29
CA ILE A 115 -0.86 8.94 -10.76
C ILE A 115 0.45 8.95 -11.55
N SER A 116 1.49 8.27 -11.05
CA SER A 116 2.81 8.23 -11.71
C SER A 116 2.75 7.53 -13.06
N ALA A 117 2.09 6.37 -13.13
CA ALA A 117 1.92 5.64 -14.37
C ALA A 117 1.07 6.41 -15.39
N GLY A 118 0.00 7.07 -14.93
CA GLY A 118 -0.82 7.94 -15.77
C GLY A 118 -0.03 9.11 -16.36
N LYS A 119 0.80 9.78 -15.55
CA LYS A 119 1.64 10.89 -16.01
C LYS A 119 2.79 10.47 -16.93
N LEU A 120 3.36 9.28 -16.70
CA LEU A 120 4.51 8.77 -17.46
C LEU A 120 4.10 7.88 -18.65
N GLY A 121 2.80 7.64 -18.85
CA GLY A 121 2.28 6.77 -19.90
C GLY A 121 2.78 5.32 -19.80
N ILE A 122 3.01 4.83 -18.59
CA ILE A 122 3.52 3.47 -18.32
C ILE A 122 2.33 2.52 -18.18
N THR A 123 2.36 1.40 -18.91
CA THR A 123 1.34 0.35 -18.80
C THR A 123 1.56 -0.53 -17.57
N SER A 124 0.51 -1.18 -17.06
CA SER A 124 0.62 -2.11 -15.92
C SER A 124 1.63 -3.22 -16.15
N GLY A 125 1.75 -3.73 -17.38
CA GLY A 125 2.74 -4.74 -17.73
C GLY A 125 4.17 -4.22 -17.73
N GLU A 126 4.41 -2.98 -18.17
CA GLU A 126 5.73 -2.34 -18.11
C GLU A 126 6.15 -2.06 -16.67
N TRP A 127 5.22 -1.56 -15.85
CA TRP A 127 5.48 -1.36 -14.43
C TRP A 127 5.79 -2.68 -13.74
N ALA A 128 4.95 -3.71 -13.92
CA ALA A 128 5.12 -5.00 -13.25
C ALA A 128 6.46 -5.67 -13.57
N LYS A 129 7.00 -5.51 -14.79
CA LYS A 129 8.31 -6.04 -15.18
C LYS A 129 9.47 -5.48 -14.36
N LEU A 130 9.32 -4.29 -13.79
CA LEU A 130 10.32 -3.65 -12.94
C LEU A 130 9.92 -3.71 -11.46
N GLY A 131 8.68 -3.34 -11.15
CA GLY A 131 8.14 -3.28 -9.79
C GLY A 131 8.09 -4.63 -9.10
N VAL A 132 7.64 -5.70 -9.77
CA VAL A 132 7.54 -7.03 -9.13
C VAL A 132 8.91 -7.59 -8.78
N PRO A 133 9.90 -7.69 -9.71
CA PRO A 133 11.23 -8.18 -9.34
C PRO A 133 11.91 -7.31 -8.28
N PHE A 134 11.80 -5.98 -8.39
CA PHE A 134 12.37 -5.06 -7.42
C PHE A 134 11.76 -5.24 -6.03
N GLY A 135 10.43 -5.33 -5.96
CA GLY A 135 9.71 -5.57 -4.71
C GLY A 135 10.08 -6.92 -4.10
N LEU A 136 10.20 -8.00 -4.88
CA LEU A 136 10.61 -9.30 -4.38
C LEU A 136 12.02 -9.28 -3.78
N VAL A 137 12.96 -8.60 -4.44
CA VAL A 137 14.33 -8.43 -3.93
C VAL A 137 14.31 -7.63 -2.62
N LEU A 138 13.60 -6.51 -2.58
CA LEU A 138 13.46 -5.73 -1.35
C LEU A 138 12.81 -6.54 -0.23
N ASN A 139 11.77 -7.31 -0.53
CA ASN A 139 11.07 -8.11 0.47
C ASN A 139 12.00 -9.19 1.04
N ALA A 140 12.80 -9.84 0.19
CA ALA A 140 13.82 -10.79 0.63
C ALA A 140 14.91 -10.14 1.49
N ILE A 141 15.38 -8.94 1.12
CA ILE A 141 16.37 -8.18 1.91
C ILE A 141 15.80 -7.85 3.29
N TYR A 142 14.60 -7.27 3.34
CA TYR A 142 13.96 -6.91 4.60
C TYR A 142 13.64 -8.14 5.46
N PHE A 143 13.24 -9.24 4.84
CA PHE A 143 13.07 -10.52 5.53
C PHE A 143 14.36 -10.97 6.23
N VAL A 144 15.51 -10.87 5.55
CA VAL A 144 16.81 -11.20 6.17
C VAL A 144 17.15 -10.22 7.29
N ILE A 145 17.00 -8.91 7.09
CA ILE A 145 17.28 -7.90 8.11
C ILE A 145 16.46 -8.12 9.38
N VAL A 146 15.15 -8.39 9.21
CA VAL A 146 14.19 -8.49 10.31
C VAL A 146 14.27 -9.82 11.04
N PHE A 147 14.36 -10.93 10.31
CA PHE A 147 14.25 -12.28 10.88
C PHE A 147 15.59 -13.00 11.07
N VAL A 148 16.61 -12.68 10.27
CA VAL A 148 17.94 -13.31 10.38
C VAL A 148 18.88 -12.45 11.21
N LEU A 149 18.93 -11.15 10.93
CA LEU A 149 19.79 -10.22 11.68
C LEU A 149 19.11 -9.66 12.94
N GLY A 150 17.79 -9.83 13.06
CA GLY A 150 17.02 -9.38 14.23
C GLY A 150 16.90 -7.86 14.35
N ILE A 151 17.25 -7.10 13.31
CA ILE A 151 17.23 -5.64 13.32
C ILE A 151 15.79 -5.19 13.08
N ASN A 152 15.13 -4.79 14.15
CA ASN A 152 13.75 -4.32 14.11
C ASN A 152 13.66 -2.94 14.76
N PRO A 153 13.05 -1.95 14.08
CA PRO A 153 12.64 -0.74 14.76
C PRO A 153 11.58 -1.14 15.80
N THR A 154 11.86 -0.83 17.05
CA THR A 154 10.84 -0.79 18.08
C THR A 154 9.99 0.44 17.79
N LEU A 155 8.78 0.24 17.24
CA LEU A 155 7.74 1.26 17.37
C LEU A 155 7.53 1.40 18.88
N GLY A 156 7.85 2.58 19.43
CA GLY A 156 7.79 2.85 20.87
C GLY A 156 6.35 2.93 21.37
N MET A 157 5.60 1.83 21.21
CA MET A 157 4.24 1.62 21.68
C MET A 157 4.25 0.93 23.03
#